data_AF-A0A1V0B5K5-F1
#
_entry.id   AF-A0A1V0B5K5-F1
#
_cell.length_a   1.000
_cell.length_b   1.000
_cell.length_c   1.000
_cell.angle_alpha   90.00
_cell.angle_beta   90.00
_cell.angle_gamma   90.00
#
_symmetry.space_group_name_H-M   'P 1'
#
loop_
_entity.id
_entity.type
_entity.pdbx_description
1 polymer ?
#
loop_
_entity_poly.entity_id
_entity_poly.type
_entity_poly.pdbx_seq_one_letter_code
_entity_poly.pdbx_strand_id
1 'polypeptide(L)'
;MMSTQGNTIDLDSARKLLQPASSQQRSLPELHQRLLQVLQTSLEIDRVLELFFTELQSLIPVDGLEYQNSTHDLQLQQGNPSLHRCSYRLNHGNDFLGELQFSRAKRFRELELSNLETLLSTLLYPLRNALMYHEAVSCALRDNLTGAGNRLAMDQAINREVQLAIRNRTPLSLLVLDLDRFKQINDIYGHAYGDQALKTVVDCTRQCLRAVDGLYRLGGEEFVVVLGNTGLEPAKSIAERIRSAVENLQFKIDGQPLPMTVSLGVAIRHNDETGRELLDRCDKLMYAAKHRGRNIVVSE
;
A
#
# COMPACT_ATOMS: atom_id res chain seq x y z
N MET A 1 4.79 -39.66 36.66
CA MET A 1 4.96 -38.55 35.70
C MET A 1 4.38 -39.01 34.37
N MET A 2 3.14 -38.63 34.05
CA MET A 2 2.52 -38.94 32.75
C MET A 2 2.93 -37.84 31.77
N SER A 3 3.70 -38.21 30.75
CA SER A 3 4.10 -37.33 29.65
C SER A 3 2.92 -37.16 28.68
N THR A 4 2.34 -35.96 28.66
CA THR A 4 1.43 -35.52 27.60
C THR A 4 2.24 -35.31 26.32
N GLN A 5 2.20 -36.29 25.41
CA GLN A 5 2.63 -36.08 24.02
C GLN A 5 1.62 -35.14 23.35
N GLY A 6 2.02 -33.89 23.14
CA GLY A 6 1.25 -32.95 22.34
C GLY A 6 1.23 -33.41 20.89
N ASN A 7 0.03 -33.62 20.33
CA ASN A 7 -0.13 -33.85 18.90
C ASN A 7 0.14 -32.53 18.17
N THR A 8 1.33 -32.41 17.57
CA THR A 8 1.66 -31.34 16.64
C THR A 8 1.01 -31.64 15.30
N ILE A 9 0.05 -30.81 14.89
CA ILE A 9 -0.52 -30.84 13.54
C ILE A 9 0.35 -29.95 12.66
N ASP A 10 1.04 -30.56 11.69
CA ASP A 10 1.74 -29.85 10.64
C ASP A 10 0.73 -29.41 9.56
N LEU A 11 0.50 -28.09 9.47
CA LEU A 11 -0.52 -27.49 8.60
C LEU A 11 -0.10 -27.44 7.12
N ASP A 12 1.19 -27.54 6.81
CA ASP A 12 1.68 -27.44 5.43
C ASP A 12 1.50 -28.73 4.64
N SER A 13 1.45 -29.88 5.31
CA SER A 13 1.17 -31.17 4.68
C SER A 13 -0.32 -31.36 4.33
N ALA A 14 -1.22 -30.60 4.93
CA ALA A 14 -2.67 -30.61 4.62
C ALA A 14 -3.03 -29.82 3.35
N ARG A 15 -2.19 -28.88 2.90
CA ARG A 15 -2.42 -28.06 1.69
C ARG A 15 -2.43 -28.86 0.38
N LYS A 16 -1.80 -30.04 0.33
CA LYS A 16 -1.65 -30.84 -0.90
C LYS A 16 -2.88 -31.65 -1.32
N LEU A 17 -3.97 -31.66 -0.55
CA LEU A 17 -5.16 -32.48 -0.81
C LEU A 17 -6.28 -31.78 -1.58
N LEU A 18 -6.14 -30.50 -1.94
CA LEU A 18 -7.14 -29.76 -2.70
C LEU A 18 -6.84 -29.80 -4.20
N GLN A 19 -6.99 -30.99 -4.81
CA GLN A 19 -7.09 -31.10 -6.27
C GLN A 19 -8.48 -30.63 -6.73
N PRO A 20 -8.59 -29.98 -7.92
CA PRO A 20 -9.88 -29.56 -8.45
C PRO A 20 -10.69 -30.79 -8.86
N ALA A 21 -11.72 -31.12 -8.09
CA ALA A 21 -12.68 -32.16 -8.46
C ALA A 21 -13.46 -31.72 -9.71
N SER A 22 -13.48 -32.62 -10.71
CA SER A 22 -14.22 -32.55 -11.97
C SER A 22 -15.68 -32.15 -11.81
N SER A 23 -16.20 -31.49 -12.85
CA SER A 23 -17.58 -31.02 -13.12
C SER A 23 -18.72 -31.95 -12.67
N GLN A 24 -19.00 -31.98 -11.36
CA GLN A 24 -20.29 -32.36 -10.82
C GLN A 24 -21.04 -31.08 -10.47
N GLN A 25 -22.29 -30.95 -10.92
CA GLN A 25 -23.18 -29.87 -10.52
C GLN A 25 -23.36 -29.96 -9.00
N ARG A 26 -22.67 -29.09 -8.26
CA ARG A 26 -22.71 -29.08 -6.81
C ARG A 26 -24.06 -28.61 -6.33
N SER A 27 -24.55 -29.18 -5.24
CA SER A 27 -25.76 -28.67 -4.58
C SER A 27 -25.48 -27.36 -3.84
N LEU A 28 -26.53 -26.57 -3.60
CA LEU A 28 -26.42 -25.31 -2.84
C LEU A 28 -25.77 -25.49 -1.45
N PRO A 29 -26.13 -26.50 -0.63
CA PRO A 29 -25.50 -26.71 0.67
C PRO A 29 -24.01 -27.05 0.60
N GLU A 30 -23.61 -27.89 -0.36
CA GLU A 30 -22.20 -28.26 -0.58
C GLU A 30 -21.36 -27.03 -0.97
N LEU A 31 -21.90 -26.21 -1.87
CA LEU A 31 -21.24 -24.98 -2.31
C LEU A 31 -21.15 -23.95 -1.16
N HIS A 32 -22.22 -23.79 -0.39
CA HIS A 32 -22.22 -22.91 0.78
C HIS A 32 -21.15 -23.33 1.81
N GLN A 33 -21.05 -24.62 2.13
CA GLN A 33 -20.02 -25.14 3.03
C GLN A 33 -18.61 -24.92 2.45
N ARG A 34 -18.43 -25.13 1.14
CA ARG A 34 -17.16 -24.89 0.46
C ARG A 34 -16.72 -23.44 0.55
N LEU A 35 -17.62 -22.49 0.25
CA LEU A 35 -17.35 -21.06 0.34
C LEU A 35 -16.92 -20.65 1.75
N LEU A 36 -17.60 -21.14 2.79
CA LEU A 36 -17.21 -20.87 4.18
C LEU A 36 -15.78 -21.33 4.49
N GLN A 37 -15.27 -22.38 3.84
CA GLN A 37 -13.90 -22.87 4.01
C GLN A 37 -12.88 -22.08 3.18
N VAL A 38 -13.17 -21.81 1.90
CA VAL A 38 -12.17 -21.23 0.98
C VAL A 38 -12.05 -19.72 1.13
N LEU A 39 -13.13 -19.00 1.38
CA LEU A 39 -13.10 -17.53 1.41
C LEU A 39 -12.29 -16.98 2.59
N GLN A 40 -12.13 -17.76 3.65
CA GLN A 40 -11.33 -17.38 4.83
C GLN A 40 -9.82 -17.59 4.62
N THR A 41 -9.40 -18.15 3.49
CA THR A 41 -7.97 -18.46 3.23
C THR A 41 -7.15 -17.27 2.73
N SER A 42 -7.80 -16.14 2.45
CA SER A 42 -7.15 -14.91 1.99
C SER A 42 -7.74 -13.68 2.67
N LEU A 43 -6.91 -12.66 2.84
CA LEU A 43 -7.31 -11.30 3.23
C LEU A 43 -7.15 -10.30 2.07
N GLU A 44 -6.74 -10.76 0.89
CA GLU A 44 -6.69 -9.94 -0.32
C GLU A 44 -8.06 -9.90 -0.97
N ILE A 45 -8.63 -8.68 -1.11
CA ILE A 45 -9.99 -8.47 -1.60
C ILE A 45 -10.19 -9.11 -2.98
N ASP A 46 -9.26 -8.90 -3.91
CA ASP A 46 -9.34 -9.46 -5.27
C ASP A 46 -9.35 -10.99 -5.25
N ARG A 47 -8.49 -11.61 -4.44
CA ARG A 47 -8.44 -13.07 -4.31
C ARG A 47 -9.71 -13.64 -3.66
N VAL A 48 -10.28 -12.97 -2.67
CA VAL A 48 -11.54 -13.38 -2.05
C VAL A 48 -12.68 -13.35 -3.08
N LEU A 49 -12.75 -12.30 -3.90
CA LEU A 49 -13.74 -12.18 -4.98
C LEU A 49 -13.53 -13.21 -6.09
N GLU A 50 -12.28 -13.47 -6.49
CA GLU A 50 -11.94 -14.50 -7.46
C GLU A 50 -12.35 -15.91 -6.99
N LEU A 51 -12.06 -16.26 -5.74
CA LEU A 51 -12.47 -17.53 -5.13
C LEU A 51 -13.99 -17.65 -5.09
N PHE A 52 -14.69 -16.59 -4.66
CA PHE A 52 -16.15 -16.56 -4.65
C PHE A 52 -16.73 -16.76 -6.06
N PHE A 53 -16.21 -16.02 -7.04
CA PHE A 53 -16.65 -16.10 -8.43
C PHE A 53 -16.46 -17.50 -9.02
N THR A 54 -15.28 -18.07 -8.83
CA THR A 54 -14.93 -19.41 -9.34
C THR A 54 -15.83 -20.49 -8.74
N GLU A 55 -16.06 -20.45 -7.43
CA GLU A 55 -16.91 -21.43 -6.76
C GLU A 55 -18.40 -21.22 -7.15
N LEU A 56 -18.86 -19.98 -7.27
CA LEU A 56 -20.23 -19.64 -7.70
C LEU A 56 -20.57 -20.23 -9.08
N GLN A 57 -19.62 -20.17 -10.02
CA GLN A 57 -19.79 -20.71 -11.38
C GLN A 57 -20.10 -22.21 -11.43
N SER A 58 -19.80 -22.98 -10.37
CA SER A 58 -20.13 -24.42 -10.29
C SER A 58 -21.62 -24.72 -10.12
N LEU A 59 -22.42 -23.73 -9.67
CA LEU A 59 -23.87 -23.86 -9.48
C LEU A 59 -24.65 -22.87 -10.35
N ILE A 60 -24.18 -21.62 -10.48
CA ILE A 60 -24.87 -20.56 -11.21
C ILE A 60 -23.96 -20.04 -12.31
N PRO A 61 -24.31 -20.20 -13.61
CA PRO A 61 -23.46 -19.70 -14.69
C PRO A 61 -23.48 -18.17 -14.67
N VAL A 62 -22.36 -17.57 -14.30
CA VAL A 62 -22.09 -16.12 -14.35
C VAL A 62 -20.88 -15.88 -15.25
N ASP A 63 -21.00 -14.89 -16.14
CA ASP A 63 -19.95 -14.56 -17.11
C ASP A 63 -18.97 -13.53 -16.53
N GLY A 64 -19.46 -12.65 -15.65
CA GLY A 64 -18.64 -11.65 -14.98
C GLY A 64 -19.19 -11.19 -13.63
N LEU A 65 -18.27 -10.70 -12.80
CA LEU A 65 -18.47 -10.08 -11.50
C LEU A 65 -17.74 -8.74 -11.50
N GLU A 66 -18.42 -7.68 -11.16
CA GLU A 66 -17.84 -6.36 -10.90
C GLU A 66 -18.04 -6.01 -9.42
N TYR A 67 -17.00 -5.49 -8.77
CA TYR A 67 -17.05 -5.00 -7.40
C TYR A 67 -16.61 -3.55 -7.35
N GLN A 68 -17.36 -2.72 -6.64
CA GLN A 68 -17.04 -1.32 -6.42
C GLN A 68 -17.18 -0.95 -4.94
N ASN A 69 -16.21 -0.21 -4.40
CA ASN A 69 -16.30 0.37 -3.08
C ASN A 69 -15.80 1.82 -3.12
N SER A 70 -16.74 2.77 -3.03
CA SER A 70 -16.44 4.21 -3.08
C SER A 70 -15.66 4.71 -1.87
N THR A 71 -15.80 4.06 -0.70
CA THR A 71 -15.06 4.45 0.51
C THR A 71 -13.57 4.18 0.37
N HIS A 72 -13.21 3.12 -0.35
CA HIS A 72 -11.83 2.65 -0.51
C HIS A 72 -11.26 2.90 -1.92
N ASP A 73 -12.02 3.57 -2.80
CA ASP A 73 -11.68 3.77 -4.22
C ASP A 73 -11.30 2.46 -4.95
N LEU A 74 -12.03 1.37 -4.66
CA LEU A 74 -11.78 0.06 -5.25
C LEU A 74 -12.73 -0.21 -6.41
N GLN A 75 -12.17 -0.66 -7.54
CA GLN A 75 -12.90 -1.19 -8.69
C GLN A 75 -12.21 -2.47 -9.17
N LEU A 76 -12.89 -3.61 -9.03
CA LEU A 76 -12.37 -4.93 -9.37
C LEU A 76 -13.34 -5.65 -10.30
N GLN A 77 -12.80 -6.50 -11.18
CA GLN A 77 -13.58 -7.26 -12.15
C GLN A 77 -13.04 -8.68 -12.28
N GLN A 78 -13.94 -9.66 -12.26
CA GLN A 78 -13.67 -11.05 -12.58
C GLN A 78 -14.53 -11.47 -13.78
N GLY A 79 -13.94 -12.17 -14.75
CA GLY A 79 -14.63 -12.54 -15.99
C GLY A 79 -14.97 -11.34 -16.90
N ASN A 80 -15.95 -11.53 -17.80
CA ASN A 80 -16.33 -10.53 -18.80
C ASN A 80 -17.77 -10.04 -18.57
N PRO A 81 -18.02 -8.71 -18.58
CA PRO A 81 -19.34 -8.16 -18.46
C PRO A 81 -20.27 -8.62 -19.60
N SER A 82 -21.51 -8.91 -19.27
CA SER A 82 -22.53 -9.37 -20.22
C SER A 82 -23.86 -8.61 -20.06
N LEU A 83 -24.85 -8.94 -20.90
CA LEU A 83 -26.06 -8.14 -21.09
C LEU A 83 -26.97 -8.10 -19.85
N HIS A 84 -27.27 -9.26 -19.27
CA HIS A 84 -28.20 -9.34 -18.15
C HIS A 84 -27.43 -9.22 -16.84
N ARG A 85 -27.82 -8.24 -16.01
CA ARG A 85 -27.13 -7.88 -14.78
C ARG A 85 -28.05 -7.95 -13.58
N CYS A 86 -27.50 -8.30 -12.42
CA CYS A 86 -28.12 -8.06 -11.12
C CYS A 86 -27.07 -7.46 -10.18
N SER A 87 -27.50 -6.49 -9.37
CA SER A 87 -26.62 -5.74 -8.47
C SER A 87 -27.07 -5.91 -7.03
N TYR A 88 -26.09 -6.06 -6.14
CA TYR A 88 -26.28 -6.25 -4.72
C TYR A 88 -25.41 -5.27 -3.95
N ARG A 89 -26.05 -4.54 -3.04
CA ARG A 89 -25.35 -3.67 -2.11
C ARG A 89 -25.06 -4.44 -0.82
N LEU A 90 -23.78 -4.60 -0.49
CA LEU A 90 -23.35 -5.31 0.71
C LEU A 90 -23.14 -4.32 1.86
N ASN A 91 -23.92 -4.51 2.92
CA ASN A 91 -23.82 -3.75 4.16
C ASN A 91 -23.70 -4.70 5.35
N HIS A 92 -22.94 -4.31 6.37
CA HIS A 92 -22.90 -4.99 7.65
C HIS A 92 -23.08 -3.98 8.79
N GLY A 93 -24.28 -3.93 9.39
CA GLY A 93 -24.63 -2.86 10.31
C GLY A 93 -24.65 -1.51 9.60
N ASN A 94 -23.80 -0.58 10.04
CA ASN A 94 -23.62 0.73 9.40
C ASN A 94 -22.47 0.75 8.37
N ASP A 95 -21.72 -0.35 8.23
CA ASP A 95 -20.55 -0.40 7.37
C ASP A 95 -20.93 -0.79 5.94
N PHE A 96 -20.62 0.09 4.99
CA PHE A 96 -20.77 -0.16 3.56
C PHE A 96 -19.59 -0.99 3.05
N LEU A 97 -19.83 -2.24 2.66
CA LEU A 97 -18.80 -3.15 2.18
C LEU A 97 -18.60 -3.08 0.67
N GLY A 98 -19.49 -2.45 -0.08
CA GLY A 98 -19.39 -2.27 -1.52
C GLY A 98 -20.62 -2.74 -2.30
N GLU A 99 -20.58 -2.55 -3.61
CA GLU A 99 -21.59 -3.00 -4.55
C GLU A 99 -21.02 -4.10 -5.44
N LEU A 100 -21.73 -5.22 -5.54
CA LEU A 100 -21.41 -6.34 -6.43
C LEU A 100 -22.42 -6.38 -7.57
N GLN A 101 -21.94 -6.48 -8.79
CA GLN A 101 -22.76 -6.68 -9.97
C GLN A 101 -22.36 -7.98 -10.65
N PHE A 102 -23.31 -8.90 -10.79
CA PHE A 102 -23.14 -10.12 -11.57
C PHE A 102 -23.72 -9.91 -12.95
N SER A 103 -23.08 -10.46 -13.96
CA SER A 103 -23.57 -10.37 -15.33
C SER A 103 -23.47 -11.71 -16.05
N ARG A 104 -24.42 -11.96 -16.94
CA ARG A 104 -24.38 -13.10 -17.85
C ARG A 104 -25.22 -12.90 -19.12
N ALA A 105 -25.05 -13.78 -20.10
CA ALA A 105 -25.71 -13.70 -21.41
C ALA A 105 -27.23 -13.93 -21.37
N LYS A 106 -27.75 -14.56 -20.31
CA LYS A 106 -29.19 -14.87 -20.13
C LYS A 106 -29.74 -14.24 -18.86
N ARG A 107 -31.03 -13.90 -18.82
CA ARG A 107 -31.66 -13.39 -17.59
C ARG A 107 -31.55 -14.39 -16.43
N PHE A 108 -31.25 -13.91 -15.23
CA PHE A 108 -31.27 -14.70 -13.99
C PHE A 108 -32.70 -15.16 -13.65
N ARG A 109 -32.86 -16.45 -13.31
CA ARG A 109 -34.12 -17.01 -12.81
C ARG A 109 -34.27 -16.70 -11.32
N GLU A 110 -35.51 -16.68 -10.83
CA GLU A 110 -35.79 -16.38 -9.42
C GLU A 110 -35.07 -17.34 -8.46
N LEU A 111 -35.04 -18.64 -8.76
CA LEU A 111 -34.30 -19.62 -7.96
C LEU A 111 -32.79 -19.34 -7.94
N GLU A 112 -32.22 -18.85 -9.05
CA GLU A 112 -30.81 -18.50 -9.12
C GLU A 112 -30.51 -17.24 -8.32
N LEU A 113 -31.39 -16.22 -8.37
CA LEU A 113 -31.27 -15.02 -7.55
C LEU A 113 -31.32 -15.37 -6.05
N SER A 114 -32.26 -16.22 -5.65
CA SER A 114 -32.39 -16.68 -4.26
C SER A 114 -31.17 -17.49 -3.80
N ASN A 115 -30.64 -18.37 -4.66
CA ASN A 115 -29.40 -19.11 -4.38
C ASN A 115 -28.20 -18.16 -4.25
N LEU A 116 -28.11 -17.15 -5.12
CA LEU A 116 -27.03 -16.16 -5.10
C LEU A 116 -27.09 -15.32 -3.83
N GLU A 117 -28.26 -14.86 -3.40
CA GLU A 117 -28.46 -14.16 -2.12
C GLU A 117 -28.01 -15.02 -0.93
N THR A 118 -28.33 -16.32 -0.95
CA THR A 118 -27.86 -17.26 0.08
C THR A 118 -26.33 -17.35 0.10
N LEU A 119 -25.69 -17.45 -1.07
CA LEU A 119 -24.23 -17.56 -1.17
C LEU A 119 -23.53 -16.24 -0.83
N LEU A 120 -24.12 -15.08 -1.16
CA LEU A 120 -23.58 -13.76 -0.79
C LEU A 120 -23.44 -13.60 0.73
N SER A 121 -24.30 -14.24 1.52
CA SER A 121 -24.17 -14.23 2.98
C SER A 121 -22.83 -14.82 3.46
N THR A 122 -22.26 -15.79 2.71
CA THR A 122 -20.94 -16.38 3.00
C THR A 122 -19.77 -15.45 2.70
N LEU A 123 -19.97 -14.49 1.77
CA LEU A 123 -18.95 -13.52 1.35
C LEU A 123 -18.85 -12.34 2.32
N LEU A 124 -19.92 -12.03 3.06
CA LEU A 124 -20.04 -10.82 3.88
C LEU A 124 -18.87 -10.64 4.86
N TYR A 125 -18.58 -11.66 5.69
CA TYR A 125 -17.51 -11.57 6.69
C TYR A 125 -16.10 -11.67 6.09
N PRO A 126 -15.80 -12.59 5.15
CA PRO A 126 -14.51 -12.60 4.46
C PRO A 126 -14.18 -11.27 3.78
N LEU A 127 -15.13 -10.67 3.07
CA LEU A 127 -14.95 -9.38 2.42
C LEU A 127 -14.74 -8.26 3.45
N ARG A 128 -15.53 -8.24 4.52
CA ARG A 128 -15.33 -7.29 5.63
C ARG A 128 -13.94 -7.43 6.24
N ASN A 129 -13.47 -8.64 6.50
CA ASN A 129 -12.14 -8.88 7.07
C ASN A 129 -11.03 -8.44 6.11
N ALA A 130 -11.19 -8.70 4.81
CA ALA A 130 -10.26 -8.24 3.78
C ALA A 130 -10.23 -6.70 3.69
N LEU A 131 -11.38 -6.03 3.78
CA LEU A 131 -11.46 -4.56 3.82
C LEU A 131 -10.83 -3.99 5.10
N MET A 132 -11.13 -4.54 6.27
CA MET A 132 -10.52 -4.12 7.54
C MET A 132 -9.00 -4.33 7.53
N TYR A 133 -8.54 -5.45 6.97
CA TYR A 133 -7.11 -5.70 6.79
C TYR A 133 -6.49 -4.69 5.81
N HIS A 134 -7.17 -4.41 4.70
CA HIS A 134 -6.74 -3.41 3.72
C HIS A 134 -6.65 -2.01 4.33
N GLU A 135 -7.60 -1.58 5.15
CA GLU A 135 -7.55 -0.34 5.91
C GLU A 135 -6.40 -0.35 6.93
N ALA A 136 -6.26 -1.43 7.70
CA ALA A 136 -5.19 -1.55 8.69
C ALA A 136 -3.81 -1.48 8.03
N VAL A 137 -3.63 -2.15 6.89
CA VAL A 137 -2.41 -2.08 6.09
C VAL A 137 -2.23 -0.68 5.50
N SER A 138 -3.28 -0.05 4.96
CA SER A 138 -3.19 1.30 4.40
C SER A 138 -2.80 2.35 5.44
N CYS A 139 -3.38 2.27 6.64
CA CYS A 139 -2.94 3.02 7.81
C CYS A 139 -1.48 2.66 8.19
N ALA A 140 -1.10 1.39 8.04
CA ALA A 140 0.28 0.93 8.23
C ALA A 140 1.20 1.19 7.03
N LEU A 141 0.79 1.94 6.00
CA LEU A 141 1.64 2.38 4.89
C LEU A 141 1.83 3.91 4.87
N ARG A 142 1.10 4.66 5.70
CA ARG A 142 1.30 6.10 5.88
C ARG A 142 1.83 6.42 7.27
N ASP A 143 2.57 7.50 7.36
CA ASP A 143 2.95 8.11 8.62
C ASP A 143 1.80 8.98 9.13
N ASN A 144 1.27 8.67 10.31
CA ASN A 144 0.09 9.36 10.87
C ASN A 144 0.31 10.86 11.11
N LEU A 145 1.55 11.29 11.30
CA LEU A 145 1.86 12.69 11.58
C LEU A 145 1.91 13.53 10.29
N THR A 146 2.63 13.04 9.28
CA THR A 146 2.96 13.82 8.08
C THR A 146 2.17 13.41 6.83
N GLY A 147 1.49 12.26 6.88
CA GLY A 147 0.81 11.64 5.75
C GLY A 147 1.74 11.15 4.64
N ALA A 148 3.08 11.24 4.82
CA ALA A 148 4.05 10.62 3.92
C ALA A 148 3.90 9.09 3.96
N GLY A 149 4.43 8.37 2.98
CA GLY A 149 4.53 6.92 3.13
C GLY A 149 5.42 6.58 4.34
N ASN A 150 5.17 5.52 5.08
CA ASN A 150 6.06 5.14 6.18
C ASN A 150 7.16 4.19 5.69
N ARG A 151 7.99 3.70 6.62
CA ARG A 151 9.10 2.80 6.32
C ARG A 151 8.68 1.54 5.56
N LEU A 152 7.54 0.94 5.89
CA LEU A 152 7.06 -0.25 5.18
C LEU A 152 6.71 0.08 3.73
N ALA A 153 6.00 1.18 3.51
CA ALA A 153 5.67 1.65 2.16
C ALA A 153 6.93 2.03 1.34
N MET A 154 7.94 2.61 2.00
CA MET A 154 9.22 2.93 1.40
C MET A 154 9.94 1.67 0.90
N ASP A 155 10.09 0.66 1.75
CA ASP A 155 10.77 -0.59 1.39
C ASP A 155 10.07 -1.27 0.20
N GLN A 156 8.74 -1.29 0.19
CA GLN A 156 7.94 -1.81 -0.93
C GLN A 156 8.14 -1.00 -2.21
N ALA A 157 8.12 0.33 -2.12
CA ALA A 157 8.28 1.22 -3.26
C ALA A 157 9.67 1.13 -3.88
N ILE A 158 10.72 1.14 -3.06
CA ILE A 158 12.11 0.99 -3.52
C ILE A 158 12.27 -0.34 -4.25
N ASN A 159 11.79 -1.45 -3.67
CA ASN A 159 11.88 -2.76 -4.31
C ASN A 159 11.15 -2.79 -5.66
N ARG A 160 9.95 -2.22 -5.72
CA ARG A 160 9.17 -2.10 -6.96
C ARG A 160 9.94 -1.29 -8.01
N GLU A 161 10.44 -0.12 -7.67
CA GLU A 161 11.16 0.77 -8.60
C GLU A 161 12.48 0.17 -9.08
N VAL A 162 13.19 -0.61 -8.25
CA VAL A 162 14.37 -1.36 -8.68
C VAL A 162 14.00 -2.38 -9.78
N GLN A 163 12.93 -3.16 -9.57
CA GLN A 163 12.48 -4.13 -10.59
C GLN A 163 12.04 -3.45 -11.88
N LEU A 164 11.35 -2.31 -11.79
CA LEU A 164 10.97 -1.50 -12.95
C LEU A 164 12.18 -0.94 -13.69
N ALA A 165 13.16 -0.40 -12.96
CA ALA A 165 14.39 0.14 -13.51
C ALA A 165 15.21 -0.92 -14.25
N ILE A 166 15.32 -2.14 -13.70
CA ILE A 166 15.98 -3.28 -14.36
C ILE A 166 15.25 -3.66 -15.64
N ARG A 167 13.93 -3.85 -15.56
CA ARG A 167 13.11 -4.29 -16.70
C ARG A 167 13.14 -3.28 -17.85
N ASN A 168 13.02 -2.00 -17.54
CA ASN A 168 12.88 -0.94 -18.54
C ASN A 168 14.22 -0.30 -18.92
N ARG A 169 15.32 -0.68 -18.26
CA ARG A 169 16.65 -0.06 -18.40
C ARG A 169 16.62 1.45 -18.18
N THR A 170 15.84 1.88 -17.19
CA THR A 170 15.70 3.30 -16.80
C THR A 170 16.47 3.58 -15.52
N PRO A 171 16.98 4.82 -15.33
CA PRO A 171 17.66 5.18 -14.09
C PRO A 171 16.69 5.24 -12.91
N LEU A 172 17.19 4.98 -11.71
CA LEU A 172 16.49 5.15 -10.44
C LEU A 172 17.40 5.94 -9.51
N SER A 173 16.91 7.02 -8.92
CA SER A 173 17.65 7.78 -7.92
C SER A 173 16.89 7.88 -6.61
N LEU A 174 17.61 7.91 -5.49
CA LEU A 174 17.08 8.20 -4.17
C LEU A 174 17.64 9.52 -3.65
N LEU A 175 16.82 10.21 -2.86
CA LEU A 175 17.27 11.29 -1.99
C LEU A 175 16.98 10.87 -0.55
N VAL A 176 17.94 11.05 0.34
CA VAL A 176 17.73 10.98 1.79
C VAL A 176 17.83 12.39 2.32
N LEU A 177 16.76 12.87 2.95
CA LEU A 177 16.63 14.20 3.54
C LEU A 177 16.54 14.07 5.06
N ASP A 178 17.18 14.99 5.76
CA ASP A 178 17.05 15.11 7.21
C ASP A 178 16.95 16.59 7.63
N LEU A 179 16.06 16.88 8.58
CA LEU A 179 15.86 18.23 9.12
C LEU A 179 17.00 18.61 10.06
N ASP A 180 17.71 19.67 9.70
CA ASP A 180 18.85 20.14 10.47
C ASP A 180 18.43 20.65 11.84
N ARG A 181 19.09 20.13 12.88
CA ARG A 181 18.90 20.56 14.28
C ARG A 181 17.46 20.37 14.78
N PHE A 182 16.71 19.41 14.22
CA PHE A 182 15.32 19.15 14.64
C PHE A 182 15.18 18.87 16.14
N LYS A 183 16.12 18.13 16.74
CA LYS A 183 16.16 17.94 18.20
C LYS A 183 16.17 19.27 18.97
N GLN A 184 16.90 20.29 18.50
CA GLN A 184 16.93 21.61 19.14
C GLN A 184 15.56 22.30 19.07
N ILE A 185 14.81 22.11 17.98
CA ILE A 185 13.43 22.61 17.87
C ILE A 185 12.54 21.97 18.93
N ASN A 186 12.61 20.65 19.09
CA ASN A 186 11.86 19.93 20.12
C ASN A 186 12.27 20.35 21.53
N ASP A 187 13.57 20.48 21.80
CA ASP A 187 14.08 20.78 23.14
C ASP A 187 13.73 22.22 23.58
N ILE A 188 13.68 23.18 22.65
CA ILE A 188 13.40 24.60 22.96
C ILE A 188 11.91 24.92 22.93
N TYR A 189 11.20 24.43 21.91
CA TYR A 189 9.80 24.82 21.66
C TYR A 189 8.80 23.73 22.03
N GLY A 190 9.25 22.49 22.19
CA GLY A 190 8.39 21.35 22.52
C GLY A 190 7.94 20.57 21.29
N HIS A 191 7.51 19.32 21.53
CA HIS A 191 7.17 18.35 20.48
C HIS A 191 6.04 18.80 19.54
N ALA A 192 5.07 19.59 20.04
CA ALA A 192 3.99 20.09 19.19
C ALA A 192 4.49 20.98 18.04
N TYR A 193 5.52 21.80 18.28
CA TYR A 193 6.14 22.63 17.24
C TYR A 193 7.06 21.81 16.34
N GLY A 194 7.74 20.79 16.87
CA GLY A 194 8.47 19.83 16.04
C GLY A 194 7.55 19.09 15.07
N ASP A 195 6.39 18.65 15.55
CA ASP A 195 5.36 18.00 14.73
C ASP A 195 4.86 18.92 13.60
N GLN A 196 4.66 20.20 13.90
CA GLN A 196 4.29 21.20 12.89
C GLN A 196 5.42 21.45 11.88
N ALA A 197 6.68 21.50 12.34
CA ALA A 197 7.85 21.63 11.47
C ALA A 197 7.94 20.46 10.49
N LEU A 198 7.76 19.22 10.96
CA LEU A 198 7.76 18.02 10.11
C LEU A 198 6.67 18.08 9.04
N LYS A 199 5.43 18.42 9.40
CA LYS A 199 4.32 18.59 8.45
C LYS A 199 4.64 19.64 7.39
N THR A 200 5.16 20.79 7.82
CA THR A 200 5.51 21.90 6.92
C THR A 200 6.60 21.51 5.93
N VAL A 201 7.65 20.82 6.39
CA VAL A 201 8.73 20.35 5.53
C VAL A 201 8.24 19.30 4.53
N VAL A 202 7.36 18.39 4.95
CA VAL A 202 6.78 17.38 4.05
C VAL A 202 5.92 18.04 2.97
N ASP A 203 5.08 19.01 3.32
CA ASP A 203 4.24 19.71 2.35
C ASP A 203 5.07 20.56 1.37
N CYS A 204 6.11 21.22 1.87
CA CYS A 204 7.10 21.93 1.04
C CYS A 204 7.82 20.98 0.07
N THR A 205 8.24 19.81 0.57
CA THR A 205 8.91 18.80 -0.24
C THR A 205 7.98 18.28 -1.33
N ARG A 206 6.72 17.96 -1.02
CA ARG A 206 5.73 17.49 -2.01
C ARG A 206 5.53 18.47 -3.17
N GLN A 207 5.53 19.78 -2.91
CA GLN A 207 5.41 20.79 -3.97
C GLN A 207 6.61 20.79 -4.93
N CYS A 208 7.76 20.28 -4.48
CA CYS A 208 8.96 20.12 -5.29
C CYS A 208 9.00 18.79 -6.05
N LEU A 209 8.01 17.91 -5.90
CA LEU A 209 7.99 16.57 -6.48
C LEU A 209 6.91 16.45 -7.56
N ARG A 210 7.09 15.49 -8.47
CA ARG A 210 6.05 15.09 -9.44
C ARG A 210 5.05 14.17 -8.75
N ALA A 211 3.86 14.04 -9.32
CA ALA A 211 2.82 13.14 -8.80
C ALA A 211 3.24 11.66 -8.73
N VAL A 212 4.22 11.26 -9.55
CA VAL A 212 4.77 9.89 -9.59
C VAL A 212 5.94 9.66 -8.63
N ASP A 213 6.51 10.73 -8.08
CA ASP A 213 7.64 10.63 -7.15
C ASP A 213 7.11 10.28 -5.75
N GLY A 214 7.77 9.34 -5.08
CA GLY A 214 7.36 8.89 -3.75
C GLY A 214 8.08 9.67 -2.64
N LEU A 215 7.36 10.08 -1.59
CA LEU A 215 7.93 10.68 -0.38
C LEU A 215 7.57 9.82 0.84
N TYR A 216 8.59 9.41 1.59
CA TYR A 216 8.46 8.49 2.71
C TYR A 216 9.18 9.01 3.95
N ARG A 217 8.68 8.67 5.14
CA ARG A 217 9.33 8.92 6.42
C ARG A 217 10.07 7.66 6.88
N LEU A 218 11.39 7.79 7.04
CA LEU A 218 12.26 6.69 7.47
C LEU A 218 12.41 6.64 9.00
N GLY A 219 12.53 7.81 9.63
CA GLY A 219 12.80 7.98 11.05
C GLY A 219 12.07 9.18 11.66
N GLY A 220 12.59 9.70 12.78
CA GLY A 220 11.99 10.83 13.48
C GLY A 220 11.97 12.10 12.63
N GLU A 221 13.10 12.43 12.01
CA GLU A 221 13.32 13.66 11.22
C GLU A 221 13.86 13.37 9.81
N GLU A 222 13.87 12.10 9.42
CA GLU A 222 14.47 11.59 8.18
C GLU A 222 13.39 11.17 7.18
N PHE A 223 13.57 11.59 5.94
CA PHE A 223 12.67 11.30 4.83
C PHE A 223 13.44 10.78 3.62
N VAL A 224 12.78 9.96 2.82
CA VAL A 224 13.32 9.40 1.59
C VAL A 224 12.43 9.77 0.43
N VAL A 225 13.04 10.27 -0.64
CA VAL A 225 12.37 10.48 -1.93
C VAL A 225 12.83 9.41 -2.90
N VAL A 226 11.87 8.75 -3.54
CA VAL A 226 12.12 7.75 -4.59
C VAL A 226 11.79 8.36 -5.94
N LEU A 227 12.80 8.48 -6.82
CA LEU A 227 12.68 9.09 -8.14
C LEU A 227 12.88 8.04 -9.24
N GLY A 228 11.77 7.46 -9.69
CA GLY A 228 11.74 6.55 -10.83
C GLY A 228 12.09 7.25 -12.15
N ASN A 229 12.75 6.54 -13.06
CA ASN A 229 13.18 7.05 -14.37
C ASN A 229 13.92 8.40 -14.30
N THR A 230 14.73 8.59 -13.26
CA THR A 230 15.42 9.85 -12.99
C THR A 230 16.90 9.61 -12.78
N GLY A 231 17.72 10.22 -13.65
CA GLY A 231 19.17 10.18 -13.56
C GLY A 231 19.74 11.09 -12.46
N LEU A 232 21.03 10.99 -12.24
CA LEU A 232 21.72 11.65 -11.13
C LEU A 232 21.61 13.19 -11.19
N GLU A 233 21.89 13.82 -12.33
CA GLU A 233 21.86 15.29 -12.46
C GLU A 233 20.45 15.88 -12.25
N PRO A 234 19.38 15.35 -12.86
CA PRO A 234 18.01 15.74 -12.50
C PRO A 234 17.68 15.52 -11.02
N ALA A 235 18.14 14.43 -10.41
CA ALA A 235 17.94 14.16 -8.99
C ALA A 235 18.63 15.19 -8.09
N LYS A 236 19.87 15.60 -8.43
CA LYS A 236 20.57 16.71 -7.74
C LYS A 236 19.80 18.02 -7.85
N SER A 237 19.26 18.33 -9.03
CA SER A 237 18.45 19.54 -9.23
C SER A 237 17.17 19.52 -8.38
N ILE A 238 16.50 18.38 -8.27
CA ILE A 238 15.34 18.21 -7.38
C ILE A 238 15.75 18.38 -5.90
N ALA A 239 16.87 17.77 -5.49
CA ALA A 239 17.39 17.89 -4.14
C ALA A 239 17.70 19.35 -3.76
N GLU A 240 18.36 20.09 -4.65
CA GLU A 240 18.69 21.51 -4.43
C GLU A 240 17.43 22.38 -4.40
N ARG A 241 16.43 22.06 -5.24
CA ARG A 241 15.12 22.71 -5.18
C ARG A 241 14.44 22.50 -3.84
N ILE A 242 14.44 21.27 -3.32
CA ILE A 242 13.88 20.95 -1.99
C ILE A 242 14.62 21.73 -0.91
N ARG A 243 15.97 21.67 -0.92
CA ARG A 243 16.82 22.38 0.05
C ARG A 243 16.50 23.87 0.09
N SER A 244 16.50 24.52 -1.07
CA SER A 244 16.21 25.95 -1.20
C SER A 244 14.76 26.28 -0.82
N ALA A 245 13.78 25.44 -1.16
CA ALA A 245 12.40 25.66 -0.79
C ALA A 245 12.20 25.59 0.73
N VAL A 246 12.83 24.63 1.41
CA VAL A 246 12.78 24.50 2.87
C VAL A 246 13.50 25.67 3.56
N GLU A 247 14.68 26.06 3.09
CA GLU A 247 15.42 27.22 3.61
C GLU A 247 14.60 28.53 3.56
N ASN A 248 13.79 28.67 2.51
CA ASN A 248 12.94 29.85 2.31
C ASN A 248 11.55 29.74 2.98
N LEU A 249 11.27 28.67 3.74
CA LEU A 249 10.00 28.53 4.45
C LEU A 249 9.84 29.64 5.48
N GLN A 250 8.70 30.33 5.44
CA GLN A 250 8.28 31.26 6.48
C GLN A 250 7.62 30.52 7.65
N PHE A 251 8.35 29.57 8.24
CA PHE A 251 7.88 28.87 9.43
C PHE A 251 7.97 29.82 10.63
N LYS A 252 6.88 29.92 11.40
CA LYS A 252 6.77 30.84 12.54
C LYS A 252 6.34 30.09 13.78
N ILE A 253 6.99 30.39 14.91
CA ILE A 253 6.60 29.95 16.25
C ILE A 253 6.22 31.21 17.04
N ASP A 254 5.00 31.24 17.58
CA ASP A 254 4.47 32.41 18.31
C ASP A 254 4.64 33.75 17.57
N GLY A 255 4.51 33.71 16.23
CA GLY A 255 4.65 34.88 15.35
C GLY A 255 6.09 35.26 14.98
N GLN A 256 7.10 34.63 15.58
CA GLN A 256 8.52 34.85 15.27
C GLN A 256 9.01 33.86 14.20
N PRO A 257 9.78 34.32 13.20
CA PRO A 257 10.34 33.43 12.18
C PRO A 257 11.39 32.49 12.79
N LEU A 258 11.26 31.19 12.52
CA LEU A 258 12.26 30.18 12.85
C LEU A 258 12.80 29.59 11.54
N PRO A 259 14.04 29.91 11.14
CA PRO A 259 14.64 29.32 9.96
C PRO A 259 14.81 27.81 10.13
N MET A 260 14.41 27.05 9.12
CA MET A 260 14.60 25.61 9.06
C MET A 260 15.44 25.28 7.83
N THR A 261 16.37 24.34 7.96
CA THR A 261 17.16 23.85 6.85
C THR A 261 17.15 22.32 6.83
N VAL A 262 17.53 21.76 5.69
CA VAL A 262 17.63 20.30 5.50
C VAL A 262 18.96 19.97 4.86
N SER A 263 19.50 18.83 5.24
CA SER A 263 20.67 18.23 4.61
C SER A 263 20.24 17.04 3.75
N LEU A 264 20.76 16.93 2.53
CA LEU A 264 20.35 15.88 1.60
C LEU A 264 21.54 15.08 1.05
N GLY A 265 21.35 13.77 0.97
CA GLY A 265 22.17 12.84 0.19
C GLY A 265 21.45 12.47 -1.10
N VAL A 266 22.18 12.31 -2.21
CA VAL A 266 21.62 11.91 -3.52
C VAL A 266 22.44 10.78 -4.13
N ALA A 267 21.79 9.67 -4.46
CA ALA A 267 22.44 8.50 -5.06
C ALA A 267 21.62 7.98 -6.26
N ILE A 268 22.29 7.59 -7.34
CA ILE A 268 21.69 6.86 -8.46
C ILE A 268 21.99 5.37 -8.33
N ARG A 269 21.03 4.49 -8.63
CA ARG A 269 21.22 3.04 -8.61
C ARG A 269 22.30 2.59 -9.60
N HIS A 270 23.26 1.82 -9.10
CA HIS A 270 24.25 1.14 -9.94
C HIS A 270 23.70 -0.19 -10.49
N ASN A 271 24.38 -0.75 -11.49
CA ASN A 271 24.06 -2.10 -11.96
C ASN A 271 24.27 -3.10 -10.80
N ASP A 272 23.38 -4.09 -10.71
CA ASP A 272 23.37 -5.14 -9.69
C ASP A 272 23.23 -4.68 -8.23
N GLU A 273 23.03 -3.38 -7.99
CA GLU A 273 22.79 -2.84 -6.66
C GLU A 273 21.33 -3.07 -6.23
N THR A 274 21.16 -3.62 -5.02
CA THR A 274 19.86 -3.78 -4.38
C THR A 274 19.31 -2.44 -3.89
N GLY A 275 18.00 -2.37 -3.68
CA GLY A 275 17.37 -1.18 -3.10
C GLY A 275 17.93 -0.78 -1.73
N ARG A 276 18.35 -1.77 -0.93
CA ARG A 276 18.92 -1.53 0.39
C ARG A 276 20.32 -0.91 0.31
N GLU A 277 21.17 -1.43 -0.56
CA GLU A 277 22.53 -0.88 -0.77
C GLU A 277 22.49 0.55 -1.30
N LEU A 278 21.57 0.83 -2.22
CA LEU A 278 21.31 2.18 -2.73
C LEU A 278 20.90 3.13 -1.60
N LEU A 279 19.95 2.71 -0.75
CA LEU A 279 19.50 3.50 0.39
C LEU A 279 20.65 3.77 1.39
N ASP A 280 21.43 2.74 1.74
CA ASP A 280 22.56 2.85 2.67
C ASP A 280 23.65 3.79 2.13
N ARG A 281 23.86 3.83 0.80
CA ARG A 281 24.79 4.77 0.16
C ARG A 281 24.24 6.19 0.16
N CYS A 282 22.96 6.36 -0.13
CA CYS A 282 22.30 7.66 -0.09
C CYS A 282 22.31 8.27 1.33
N ASP A 283 22.10 7.44 2.35
CA ASP A 283 22.15 7.81 3.77
C ASP A 283 23.54 8.31 4.18
N LYS A 284 24.61 7.61 3.77
CA LYS A 284 25.99 8.06 3.99
C LYS A 284 26.28 9.44 3.38
N LEU A 285 25.69 9.75 2.22
CA LEU A 285 25.84 11.06 1.58
C LEU A 285 25.08 12.14 2.37
N MET A 286 23.87 11.86 2.87
CA MET A 286 23.14 12.78 3.76
C MET A 286 23.93 13.04 5.04
N TYR A 287 24.51 11.98 5.63
CA TYR A 287 25.34 12.11 6.81
C TYR A 287 26.60 12.95 6.53
N ALA A 288 27.22 12.80 5.35
CA ALA A 288 28.31 13.66 4.90
C ALA A 288 27.87 15.12 4.73
N ALA A 289 26.64 15.38 4.27
CA ALA A 289 26.07 16.72 4.18
C ALA A 289 25.97 17.38 5.56
N LYS A 290 25.50 16.64 6.59
CA LYS A 290 25.45 17.13 7.97
C LYS A 290 26.82 17.50 8.52
N HIS A 291 27.85 16.72 8.22
CA HIS A 291 29.23 16.97 8.69
C HIS A 291 29.92 18.13 7.98
N ARG A 292 29.56 18.41 6.73
CA ARG A 292 30.15 19.49 5.92
C ARG A 292 29.55 20.87 6.20
N GLY A 293 28.67 20.99 7.18
CA GLY A 293 28.11 22.28 7.59
C GLY A 293 26.59 22.36 7.56
N ARG A 294 25.89 21.29 7.16
CA ARG A 294 24.43 21.23 7.00
C ARG A 294 23.91 22.17 5.91
N ASN A 295 22.60 22.14 5.63
CA ASN A 295 21.98 22.94 4.58
C ASN A 295 22.70 22.82 3.22
N ILE A 296 23.07 21.59 2.85
CA ILE A 296 23.73 21.30 1.57
C ILE A 296 23.21 19.98 1.01
N VAL A 297 23.39 19.83 -0.31
CA VAL A 297 23.22 18.58 -1.03
C VAL A 297 24.59 17.95 -1.25
N VAL A 298 24.73 16.66 -0.91
CA VAL A 298 25.90 15.85 -1.27
C VAL A 298 25.42 14.70 -2.17
N SER A 299 26.09 14.55 -3.31
CA SER A 299 25.88 13.45 -4.24
C SER A 299 27.16 12.64 -4.39
N GLU A 300 27.03 11.49 -5.03
CA GLU A 300 28.18 10.84 -5.68
C GLU A 300 28.69 11.59 -6.92
#